data_AF-A0A963UXF3-F1
#
_entry.id   AF-A0A963UXF3-F1
#
_cell.length_a   1.000
_cell.length_b   1.000
_cell.length_c   1.000
_cell.angle_alpha   90.00
_cell.angle_beta   90.00
_cell.angle_gamma   90.00
#
_symmetry.space_group_name_H-M   'P 1'
#
loop_
_entity.id
_entity.type
_entity.pdbx_description
1 polymer ?
#
loop_
_entity_poly.entity_id
_entity_poly.type
_entity_poly.pdbx_seq_one_letter_code
_entity_poly.pdbx_strand_id
1 'polypeptide(L)' 'MSYTLHPLKKQRLQRSELAVPGSNPTMIEKAAASAADYIFLDLEDAVAPPDKIAARKNIIEALN' A
#
# COMPACT_ATOMS: atom_id res chain seq x y z
N MET A 1 4.81 38.91 -5.96
CA MET A 1 4.52 38.05 -4.79
C MET A 1 3.17 37.41 -5.03
N SER A 2 3.07 36.08 -4.96
CA SER A 2 1.77 35.40 -5.11
C SER A 2 0.93 35.63 -3.86
N TYR A 3 -0.36 35.94 -4.05
CA TYR A 3 -1.34 36.05 -2.96
C TYR A 3 -2.07 34.74 -2.68
N THR A 4 -1.89 33.72 -3.54
CA THR A 4 -2.56 32.44 -3.40
C THR A 4 -1.87 31.60 -2.32
N LEU A 5 -2.62 31.27 -1.26
CA LEU A 5 -2.17 30.37 -0.20
C LEU A 5 -2.55 28.93 -0.54
N HIS A 6 -1.56 28.03 -0.52
CA HIS A 6 -1.80 26.59 -0.65
C HIS A 6 -1.67 25.93 0.73
N PRO A 7 -2.74 25.30 1.25
CA PRO A 7 -2.67 24.64 2.53
C PRO A 7 -1.73 23.44 2.46
N LEU A 8 -0.99 23.21 3.54
CA LEU A 8 -0.13 22.03 3.65
C LEU A 8 -0.99 20.78 3.82
N LYS A 9 -0.60 19.70 3.13
CA LYS A 9 -1.18 18.37 3.38
C LYS A 9 -0.72 17.85 4.75
N LYS A 10 -1.48 16.90 5.31
CA LYS A 10 -1.11 16.19 6.54
C LYS A 10 0.29 15.61 6.39
N GLN A 11 1.19 16.02 7.27
CA GLN A 11 2.57 15.55 7.29
C GLN A 11 2.62 14.17 7.96
N ARG A 12 3.01 13.14 7.21
CA ARG A 12 3.39 11.82 7.72
C ARG A 12 4.83 11.58 7.31
N LEU A 13 5.59 10.86 8.14
CA LEU A 13 6.90 10.38 7.71
C LEU A 13 6.69 9.40 6.55
N GLN A 14 7.31 9.65 5.40
CA GLN A 14 7.17 8.85 4.17
C GLN A 14 8.51 8.86 3.42
N ARG A 15 9.55 8.30 4.04
CA ARG A 15 10.89 8.18 3.43
C ARG A 15 10.97 7.00 2.47
N SER A 16 10.11 6.00 2.67
CA SER A 16 10.03 4.78 1.87
C SER A 16 8.58 4.36 1.69
N GLU A 17 8.29 3.82 0.50
CA GLU A 17 6.98 3.30 0.10
C GLU A 17 7.17 1.91 -0.51
N LEU A 18 6.60 0.89 0.15
CA LEU A 18 6.76 -0.50 -0.23
C LEU A 18 5.49 -1.01 -0.94
N ALA A 19 5.66 -1.40 -2.18
CA ALA A 19 4.65 -2.06 -3.01
C ALA A 19 4.58 -3.56 -2.69
N VAL A 20 3.39 -4.08 -2.39
CA VAL A 20 3.22 -5.50 -2.04
C VAL A 20 2.02 -6.08 -2.79
N PRO A 21 2.18 -7.14 -3.59
CA PRO A 21 1.06 -7.74 -4.32
C PRO A 21 0.07 -8.40 -3.36
N GLY A 22 -1.22 -8.07 -3.49
CA GLY A 22 -2.29 -8.66 -2.67
C GLY A 22 -2.48 -10.17 -2.87
N SER A 23 -1.97 -10.73 -3.98
CA SER A 23 -2.04 -12.15 -4.29
C SER A 23 -1.08 -13.01 -3.45
N ASN A 24 -0.14 -12.42 -2.70
CA ASN A 24 0.85 -13.15 -1.91
C ASN A 24 0.79 -12.80 -0.41
N PRO A 25 0.02 -13.54 0.40
CA PRO A 25 -0.11 -13.30 1.84
C PRO A 25 1.21 -13.27 2.61
N THR A 26 2.16 -14.15 2.26
CA THR A 26 3.48 -14.19 2.93
C THR A 26 4.28 -12.90 2.70
N MET A 27 4.12 -12.23 1.56
CA MET A 27 4.75 -10.93 1.33
C MET A 27 4.08 -9.82 2.14
N ILE A 28 2.76 -9.89 2.35
CA ILE A 28 2.02 -8.94 3.19
C ILE A 28 2.50 -9.01 4.64
N GLU A 29 2.64 -10.21 5.20
CA GLU A 29 3.17 -10.42 6.56
C GLU A 29 4.60 -9.86 6.71
N LYS A 30 5.47 -10.14 5.74
CA LYS A 30 6.84 -9.61 5.74
C LYS A 30 6.89 -8.10 5.61
N ALA A 31 5.98 -7.52 4.82
CA ALA A 31 5.89 -6.07 4.67
C ALA A 31 5.46 -5.41 5.98
N ALA A 32 4.48 -5.98 6.68
CA ALA A 32 4.04 -5.47 7.99
C ALA A 32 5.17 -5.46 9.04
N ALA A 33 6.10 -6.40 8.96
CA ALA A 33 7.29 -6.46 9.83
C ALA A 33 8.48 -5.62 9.34
N SER A 34 8.36 -4.93 8.20
CA SER A 34 9.45 -4.18 7.58
C SER A 34 9.65 -2.79 8.20
N ALA A 35 10.75 -2.13 7.85
CA ALA A 35 11.03 -0.74 8.25
C ALA A 35 10.43 0.30 7.28
N ALA A 36 9.49 -0.09 6.41
CA ALA A 36 8.85 0.82 5.47
C ALA A 36 7.94 1.82 6.19
N ASP A 37 8.01 3.10 5.83
CA ASP A 37 7.14 4.12 6.43
C ASP A 37 5.71 4.06 5.86
N TYR A 38 5.57 3.62 4.60
CA TYR A 38 4.30 3.42 3.91
C TYR A 38 4.30 2.10 3.16
N ILE A 39 3.17 1.40 3.20
CA ILE A 39 2.96 0.14 2.49
C ILE A 39 1.64 0.27 1.74
N PHE A 40 1.64 -0.04 0.45
CA PHE A 40 0.40 -0.22 -0.29
C PHE A 40 0.28 -1.68 -0.75
N LEU A 41 -0.91 -2.23 -0.52
CA LEU A 41 -1.26 -3.57 -0.95
C LEU A 41 -1.93 -3.48 -2.32
N ASP A 42 -1.26 -4.01 -3.33
CA ASP A 42 -1.61 -3.82 -4.73
C ASP A 42 -2.67 -4.81 -5.20
N LEU A 43 -3.63 -4.30 -5.97
CA LEU A 43 -4.67 -5.05 -6.68
C LEU A 43 -4.63 -4.79 -8.19
N GLU A 44 -3.73 -3.93 -8.64
CA GLU A 44 -3.62 -3.45 -10.02
C GLU A 44 -2.54 -4.24 -10.76
N ASP A 45 -1.39 -3.64 -11.04
CA ASP A 45 -0.43 -4.16 -12.02
C ASP A 45 0.37 -5.36 -11.53
N ALA A 46 0.59 -5.50 -10.22
CA ALA A 46 1.31 -6.64 -9.65
C ALA A 46 0.42 -7.88 -9.43
N VAL A 47 -0.87 -7.82 -9.80
CA VAL A 47 -1.81 -8.94 -9.63
C VAL A 47 -2.42 -9.34 -10.97
N ALA A 48 -2.15 -10.58 -11.38
CA ALA A 48 -2.71 -11.15 -12.60
C ALA A 48 -4.26 -11.09 -12.57
N PRO A 49 -4.92 -10.87 -13.73
CA PRO A 49 -6.39 -10.77 -13.80
C PRO A 49 -7.17 -11.87 -13.05
N PRO A 50 -6.83 -13.18 -13.16
CA PRO A 50 -7.57 -14.22 -12.43
C PRO A 50 -7.41 -14.15 -10.92
N ASP A 51 -6.31 -13.57 -10.42
CA ASP A 51 -5.98 -13.57 -9.00
C ASP A 51 -6.59 -12.38 -8.25
N LYS A 52 -7.15 -11.40 -8.95
CA LYS A 52 -7.66 -10.15 -8.34
C LYS A 52 -8.75 -10.40 -7.29
N ILE A 53 -9.59 -11.41 -7.48
CA ILE A 53 -10.66 -11.76 -6.52
C ILE A 53 -10.05 -12.36 -5.24
N ALA A 54 -9.09 -13.28 -5.38
CA ALA A 54 -8.39 -13.87 -4.24
C ALA A 54 -7.54 -12.84 -3.50
N ALA A 55 -6.79 -12.01 -4.25
CA ALA A 55 -5.98 -10.93 -3.71
C ALA A 55 -6.79 -9.94 -2.87
N ARG A 56 -8.01 -9.60 -3.30
CA ARG A 56 -8.91 -8.75 -2.51
C ARG A 56 -9.27 -9.39 -1.17
N LYS A 57 -9.55 -10.70 -1.15
CA LYS A 57 -9.86 -11.41 0.11
C LYS A 57 -8.66 -11.43 1.04
N ASN A 58 -7.47 -11.72 0.50
CA ASN A 58 -6.22 -11.73 1.28
C ASN A 58 -5.94 -10.36 1.91
N ILE A 59 -6.12 -9.27 1.15
CA ILE A 59 -5.94 -7.91 1.67
C ILE A 59 -6.95 -7.59 2.78
N ILE A 60 -8.22 -7.96 2.61
CA ILE A 60 -9.24 -7.76 3.65
C ILE A 60 -8.87 -8.52 4.91
N GLU A 61 -8.43 -9.77 4.79
CA GLU A 61 -7.99 -10.59 5.92
C GLU A 61 -6.76 -10.00 6.60
N ALA A 62 -5.79 -9.47 5.84
CA ALA A 62 -4.58 -8.90 6.39
C ALA A 62 -4.75 -7.52 7.05
N LEU A 63 -5.81 -6.76 6.71
CA LEU A 63 -6.08 -5.43 7.27
C LEU A 63 -7.04 -5.43 8.46
N ASN A 64 -7.77 -6.52 8.70
CA ASN A 64 -8.71 -6.68 9.81
C ASN A 64 -8.03 -7.29 11.05
#